data_AF-A0A0R1U789-F1
#
_entry.id   AF-A0A0R1U789-F1
#
_cell.length_a   1.000
_cell.length_b   1.000
_cell.length_c   1.000
_cell.angle_alpha   90.00
_cell.angle_beta   90.00
_cell.angle_gamma   90.00
#
_symmetry.space_group_name_H-M   'P 1'
#
loop_
_entity.id
_entity.type
_entity.pdbx_description
1 polymer ?
#
loop_
_entity_poly.entity_id
_entity_poly.type
_entity_poly.pdbx_seq_one_letter_code
_entity_poly.pdbx_strand_id
1 'polypeptide(L)' 'MSNLDMFNAYNEALIAGDFEAVFKTMADDIIWHQPGKNKLSGKIVGKEVLGAHLASFGASTNGTFRVLTNWVSR' A
#
# COMPACT_ATOMS: atom_id res chain seq x y z
N MET A 1 6.87 9.80 17.61
CA MET A 1 5.70 9.56 16.73
C MET A 1 5.03 8.30 17.24
N SER A 2 3.73 8.33 17.52
CA SER A 2 3.00 7.14 17.95
C SER A 2 2.71 6.21 16.77
N ASN A 3 2.33 4.97 17.04
CA ASN A 3 1.88 4.05 15.99
C ASN A 3 0.63 4.58 15.28
N LEU A 4 -0.23 5.31 15.99
CA LEU A 4 -1.43 5.91 15.42
C LEU A 4 -1.08 7.06 14.47
N ASP A 5 -0.10 7.90 14.82
CA ASP A 5 0.39 8.96 13.93
C ASP A 5 0.96 8.38 12.64
N MET A 6 1.74 7.30 12.74
CA MET A 6 2.30 6.61 11.56
C MET A 6 1.20 5.99 10.69
N PHE A 7 0.20 5.37 11.32
CA PHE A 7 -0.96 4.81 10.61
C PHE A 7 -1.77 5.89 9.89
N ASN A 8 -2.00 7.04 10.53
CA ASN A 8 -2.74 8.14 9.92
C ASN A 8 -2.00 8.70 8.71
N ALA A 9 -0.67 8.91 8.81
CA ALA A 9 0.15 9.35 7.68
C ALA A 9 0.11 8.34 6.52
N TYR A 10 0.19 7.04 6.82
CA TYR A 10 0.02 5.99 5.81
C TYR A 10 -1.36 6.07 5.14
N ASN A 11 -2.43 6.18 5.91
CA ASN A 11 -3.80 6.16 5.40
C ASN A 11 -4.14 7.39 4.55
N GLU A 12 -3.73 8.59 4.98
CA GLU A 12 -3.91 9.83 4.24
C GLU A 12 -3.23 9.77 2.87
N ALA A 13 -1.98 9.31 2.83
CA ALA A 13 -1.22 9.14 1.59
C ALA A 13 -1.88 8.11 0.65
N LEU A 14 -2.36 7.00 1.21
CA LEU A 14 -3.05 5.93 0.47
C LEU A 14 -4.34 6.43 -0.21
N ILE A 15 -5.15 7.20 0.52
CA ILE A 15 -6.40 7.81 0.01
C ILE A 15 -6.09 8.81 -1.10
N ALA A 16 -5.05 9.62 -0.94
CA ALA A 16 -4.60 10.57 -1.96
C ALA A 16 -4.00 9.89 -3.21
N GLY A 17 -3.62 8.62 -3.12
CA GLY A 17 -2.86 7.92 -4.16
C GLY A 17 -1.39 8.36 -4.23
N ASP A 18 -0.87 9.00 -3.18
CA ASP A 18 0.53 9.42 -3.06
C ASP A 18 1.38 8.24 -2.58
N PHE A 19 1.76 7.37 -3.52
CA PHE A 19 2.56 6.19 -3.19
C PHE A 19 3.96 6.54 -2.69
N GLU A 20 4.52 7.70 -3.06
CA GLU A 20 5.81 8.14 -2.51
C GLU A 20 5.70 8.38 -1.00
N ALA A 21 4.68 9.10 -0.56
CA ALA A 21 4.40 9.32 0.86
C ALA A 21 4.04 8.01 1.59
N VAL A 22 3.26 7.12 0.97
CA VAL A 22 2.99 5.78 1.51
C VAL A 22 4.30 5.04 1.80
N PHE A 23 5.22 4.97 0.85
CA PHE A 23 6.47 4.23 1.01
C PHE A 23 7.43 4.83 2.05
N LYS A 24 7.33 6.13 2.36
CA LYS A 24 8.07 6.75 3.46
C LYS A 24 7.66 6.24 4.84
N THR A 25 6.44 5.69 4.98
CA THR A 25 5.94 5.11 6.24
C THR A 25 6.33 3.64 6.43
N MET A 26 6.91 3.01 5.41
CA MET A 26 7.22 1.58 5.41
C MET A 26 8.70 1.31 5.67
N ALA A 27 8.99 0.20 6.34
CA ALA A 27 10.34 -0.34 6.39
C ALA A 27 10.79 -0.82 4.99
N ASP A 28 12.10 -0.84 4.74
CA ASP A 28 12.64 -1.31 3.46
C ASP A 28 12.37 -2.80 3.23
N ASP A 29 12.24 -3.58 4.30
CA ASP A 29 11.94 -5.00 4.34
C ASP A 29 10.44 -5.33 4.56
N ILE A 30 9.54 -4.38 4.29
CA ILE A 30 8.08 -4.55 4.46
C ILE A 30 7.57 -5.88 3.89
N ILE A 31 6.70 -6.54 4.65
CA ILE A 31 5.97 -7.72 4.21
C ILE A 31 4.52 -7.31 3.93
N TRP A 32 4.13 -7.36 2.66
CA TRP A 32 2.78 -7.09 2.21
C TRP A 32 2.05 -8.38 1.84
N HIS A 33 0.84 -8.56 2.36
CA HIS A 33 0.01 -9.71 2.07
C HIS A 33 -1.15 -9.30 1.15
N GLN A 34 -1.01 -9.59 -0.15
CA GLN A 34 -2.05 -9.30 -1.15
C GLN A 34 -3.11 -10.42 -1.15
N PRO A 35 -4.38 -10.12 -0.83
CA PRO A 35 -5.42 -11.14 -0.73
C PRO A 35 -5.86 -11.70 -2.10
N GLY A 36 -6.66 -12.77 -2.04
CA GLY A 36 -7.31 -13.39 -3.21
C GLY A 36 -6.63 -14.67 -3.70
N LYS A 37 -7.05 -15.12 -4.89
CA LYS A 37 -6.51 -16.30 -5.58
C LYS A 37 -6.25 -15.98 -7.07
N ASN A 38 -5.54 -14.88 -7.33
CA ASN A 38 -5.17 -14.48 -8.69
C ASN A 38 -3.63 -14.35 -8.81
N LYS A 39 -3.15 -14.06 -10.02
CA LYS A 39 -1.71 -13.97 -10.33
C LYS A 39 -0.95 -12.88 -9.54
N LEU A 40 -1.67 -11.96 -8.91
CA LEU A 40 -1.13 -10.88 -8.06
C LEU A 40 -1.33 -11.17 -6.56
N SER A 41 -2.04 -12.24 -6.18
CA SER A 41 -2.20 -12.61 -4.77
C SER A 41 -0.92 -13.24 -4.21
N GLY A 42 -0.65 -13.05 -2.92
CA GLY A 42 0.50 -13.67 -2.24
C GLY A 42 1.22 -12.75 -1.25
N LYS A 43 2.41 -13.21 -0.83
CA LYS A 43 3.32 -12.46 0.06
C LYS A 43 4.37 -11.73 -0.78
N ILE A 44 4.45 -10.42 -0.64
CA ILE A 44 5.43 -9.54 -1.29
C ILE A 44 6.37 -9.04 -0.19
N VAL A 45 7.68 -9.16 -0.43
CA VAL A 45 8.71 -8.79 0.55
C VAL A 45 9.62 -7.75 -0.06
N GLY A 46 9.78 -6.63 0.63
CA GLY A 46 10.64 -5.52 0.22
C GLY A 46 9.88 -4.38 -0.46
N LYS A 47 10.27 -3.15 -0.13
CA LYS A 47 9.65 -1.90 -0.59
C LYS A 47 9.70 -1.74 -2.11
N GLU A 48 10.83 -2.06 -2.73
CA GLU A 48 11.02 -1.99 -4.18
C GLU A 48 10.09 -2.98 -4.92
N VAL A 49 10.03 -4.22 -4.44
CA VAL A 49 9.15 -5.27 -5.01
C VAL A 49 7.68 -4.89 -4.85
N LEU A 50 7.32 -4.30 -3.70
CA LEU A 50 5.97 -3.79 -3.47
C LEU A 50 5.61 -2.62 -4.42
N GLY A 51 6.54 -1.70 -4.68
CA GLY A 51 6.37 -0.62 -5.66
C GLY A 51 6.03 -1.15 -7.05
N ALA A 52 6.84 -2.06 -7.57
CA ALA A 52 6.59 -2.71 -8.86
C ALA A 52 5.26 -3.48 -8.88
N HIS A 53 4.93 -4.14 -7.77
CA HIS A 53 3.66 -4.87 -7.62
C HIS A 53 2.44 -3.93 -7.72
N LEU A 54 2.43 -2.81 -6.99
CA LEU A 54 1.33 -1.85 -7.02
C LEU A 54 1.20 -1.15 -8.39
N ALA A 55 2.32 -0.89 -9.07
CA ALA A 55 2.32 -0.34 -10.43
C ALA A 55 1.59 -1.26 -11.43
N SER A 56 1.64 -2.59 -11.24
CA SER A 56 0.90 -3.55 -12.08
C SER A 56 -0.62 -3.38 -11.99
N PHE A 57 -1.14 -2.97 -10.84
CA PHE A 57 -2.55 -2.61 -10.67
C PHE A 57 -2.87 -1.27 -11.34
N GLY A 58 -1.98 -0.28 -11.23
CA GLY A 58 -2.13 1.02 -11.91
C GLY A 58 -2.29 0.86 -13.42
N ALA A 59 -1.43 0.03 -14.04
CA ALA A 59 -1.52 -0.31 -15.46
C ALA A 59 -2.82 -1.05 -15.81
N SER A 60 -3.27 -1.98 -14.95
CA SER A 60 -4.47 -2.79 -15.20
C SER A 60 -5.79 -2.05 -14.96
N THR A 61 -5.77 -0.93 -14.25
CA THR A 61 -6.96 -0.16 -13.85
C THR A 61 -7.04 1.22 -14.51
N ASN A 62 -6.18 1.48 -15.49
CA ASN A 62 -6.06 2.78 -16.15
C ASN A 62 -5.88 3.94 -15.15
N GLY A 63 -5.07 3.71 -14.11
CA GLY A 63 -4.75 4.70 -13.07
C GLY A 63 -5.79 4.87 -11.95
N THR A 64 -6.89 4.11 -11.97
CA THR A 64 -7.97 4.25 -10.97
C THR A 64 -7.78 3.38 -9.73
N PHE A 65 -6.76 2.51 -9.69
CA PHE A 65 -6.47 1.70 -8.51
C PHE A 65 -6.24 2.57 -7.27
N ARG A 66 -6.98 2.25 -6.21
CA ARG A 66 -6.82 2.82 -4.86
C ARG A 66 -6.89 1.67 -3.87
N VAL A 67 -6.04 1.69 -2.85
CA VAL A 67 -6.20 0.82 -1.68
C VAL A 67 -6.98 1.64 -0.68
N LEU A 68 -8.11 1.13 -0.22
CA LEU A 68 -8.94 1.79 0.79
C LEU A 68 -8.80 0.99 2.09
N THR A 69 -8.41 1.66 3.17
CA THR A 69 -8.56 1.08 4.49
C THR A 69 -9.94 1.49 5.03
N ASN A 70 -10.80 0.52 5.33
CA ASN A 70 -12.03 0.78 6.09
C ASN A 70 -11.71 0.74 7.59
N TRP A 71 -10.68 1.47 8.00
CA TRP A 71 -10.27 1.54 9.39
C TRP A 71 -11.14 2.56 10.11
N VAL A 72 -11.94 2.08 11.07
CA VAL A 72 -12.69 2.91 11.99
C VAL A 72 -11.85 3.05 13.25
N SER A 73 -11.01 4.07 13.34
CA SER A 73 -10.55 4.54 14.65
C SER A 73 -11.70 5.34 15.25
N ARG A 74 -12.51 4.69 16.08
CA ARG A 74 -13.37 5.44 17.02
C ARG A 74 -12.50 6.01 18.13
#